data_AF-A0A813J2X3-F1
#
_entry.id   AF-A0A813J2X3-F1
#
_cell.length_a   1.000
_cell.length_b   1.000
_cell.length_c   1.000
_cell.angle_alpha   90.00
_cell.angle_beta   90.00
_cell.angle_gamma   90.00
#
_symmetry.space_group_name_H-M   'P 1'
#
loop_
_entity.id
_entity.type
_entity.pdbx_description
1 polymer ?
#
loop_
_entity_poly.entity_id
_entity_poly.type
_entity_poly.pdbx_seq_one_letter_code
_entity_poly.pdbx_strand_id
1 'polypeptide(L)'
;MLLVSGTAGAAPSSTARALGSALPVEQREAWQQAPQELEAAGEKEGQREGVAVLVDLGAPCRVAGMRVSGGSKPDGGFRTLKTYHSVDGLSWSLVRRETNAVHCSGGTTSDHAGWTEETRFVLIQMEDRCSGLHFGSVGLAEWQVLGSAVEDMEHRFEKSWPHCSNLGLCFSFVDLDLAKEQCLQAADCDGFSFSVGLAEGGRGSGCYKTACGGSNTSSLGRGSHGYWEKRRSAPLPWQLADPSVVRLRQTQ
;
A
#
# COMPACT_ATOMS: atom_id res chain seq x y z
N MET A 1 2.67 4.52 11.42
CA MET A 1 1.54 5.20 10.74
C MET A 1 2.03 5.70 9.39
N LEU A 2 1.39 5.26 8.31
CA LEU A 2 1.63 5.70 6.94
C LEU A 2 0.58 6.74 6.56
N LEU A 3 1.02 7.88 6.04
CA LEU A 3 0.17 8.90 5.43
C LEU A 3 0.68 9.13 4.02
N VAL A 4 -0.16 8.88 3.03
CA VAL A 4 0.10 9.21 1.62
C VAL A 4 -0.93 10.24 1.20
N SER A 5 -0.48 11.39 0.69
CA SER A 5 -1.35 12.50 0.28
C SER A 5 -0.93 13.09 -1.05
N GLY A 6 -1.89 13.65 -1.78
CA GLY A 6 -1.62 14.39 -3.02
C GLY A 6 -2.64 15.51 -3.24
N THR A 7 -2.22 16.55 -3.95
CA THR A 7 -3.08 17.67 -4.38
C THR A 7 -3.05 17.78 -5.90
N ALA A 8 -4.18 18.03 -6.56
CA ALA A 8 -4.13 18.32 -8.00
C ALA A 8 -3.48 19.67 -8.26
N GLY A 9 -2.46 19.69 -9.13
CA GLY A 9 -1.78 20.91 -9.58
C GLY A 9 -0.44 21.21 -8.91
N ALA A 10 -0.08 20.51 -7.83
CA ALA A 10 1.28 20.56 -7.27
C ALA A 10 2.12 19.39 -7.81
N ALA A 11 3.39 19.65 -8.13
CA ALA A 11 4.34 18.56 -8.37
C ALA A 11 4.43 17.72 -7.08
N PRO A 12 4.17 16.41 -7.13
CA PRO A 12 4.04 15.61 -5.91
C PRO A 12 5.37 15.53 -5.16
N SER A 13 5.29 15.68 -3.83
CA SER A 13 6.39 15.39 -2.90
C SER A 13 6.59 13.86 -2.82
N SER A 14 7.80 13.45 -3.21
CA SER A 14 8.52 12.16 -3.14
C SER A 14 7.84 10.77 -3.15
N THR A 15 6.52 10.58 -3.18
CA THR A 15 5.95 9.20 -3.30
C THR A 15 4.64 9.08 -4.07
N ALA A 16 3.88 10.16 -4.30
CA ALA A 16 2.61 10.09 -5.01
C ALA A 16 2.73 10.48 -6.49
N ARG A 17 3.05 9.56 -7.41
CA ARG A 17 3.10 9.85 -8.86
C ARG A 17 1.79 9.46 -9.56
N ALA A 18 1.39 10.24 -10.57
CA ALA A 18 0.53 9.73 -11.63
C ALA A 18 1.35 8.71 -12.45
N LEU A 19 1.20 7.42 -12.14
CA LEU A 19 2.10 6.33 -12.54
C LEU A 19 1.90 5.81 -13.98
N GLY A 20 1.20 6.55 -14.84
CA GLY A 20 0.77 6.06 -16.15
C GLY A 20 1.86 5.56 -17.10
N SER A 21 3.15 5.86 -16.86
CA SER A 21 4.26 5.37 -17.69
C SER A 21 5.27 4.48 -16.96
N ALA A 22 5.23 4.38 -15.62
CA ALA A 22 6.24 3.67 -14.83
C ALA A 22 5.83 2.24 -14.45
N LEU A 23 4.56 1.89 -14.62
CA LEU A 23 4.07 0.53 -14.38
C LEU A 23 4.38 -0.37 -15.59
N PRO A 24 4.63 -1.67 -15.37
CA PRO A 24 4.61 -2.68 -16.42
C PRO A 24 3.39 -2.51 -17.33
N VAL A 25 3.54 -2.82 -18.62
CA VAL A 25 2.45 -2.72 -19.61
C VAL A 25 1.20 -3.48 -19.12
N GLU A 26 1.40 -4.67 -18.56
CA GLU A 26 0.32 -5.52 -18.03
C GLU A 26 -0.50 -4.81 -16.95
N GLN A 27 0.17 -4.14 -16.00
CA GLN A 27 -0.52 -3.35 -14.98
C GLN A 27 -1.23 -2.14 -15.58
N ARG A 28 -0.67 -1.55 -16.66
CA ARG A 28 -1.29 -0.42 -17.34
C ARG A 28 -2.58 -0.81 -18.04
N GLU A 29 -2.57 -1.95 -18.71
CA GLU A 29 -3.75 -2.51 -19.36
C GLU A 29 -4.77 -2.96 -18.31
N ALA A 30 -4.32 -3.60 -17.23
CA ALA A 30 -5.19 -4.05 -16.14
C ALA A 30 -5.95 -2.90 -15.49
N TRP A 31 -5.32 -1.74 -15.19
CA TRP A 31 -6.08 -0.63 -14.59
C TRP A 31 -7.05 0.05 -15.56
N GLN A 32 -6.75 0.03 -16.87
CA GLN A 32 -7.69 0.54 -17.88
C GLN A 32 -8.92 -0.35 -18.01
N GLN A 33 -8.76 -1.65 -17.76
CA GLN A 33 -9.80 -2.67 -17.84
C GLN A 33 -10.53 -2.90 -16.52
N ALA A 34 -9.90 -2.61 -15.38
CA ALA A 34 -10.47 -2.87 -14.05
C ALA A 34 -11.86 -2.27 -13.83
N PRO A 35 -12.15 -1.02 -14.26
CA PRO A 35 -13.52 -0.50 -14.19
C PRO A 35 -14.51 -1.28 -15.07
N GLN A 36 -14.08 -1.74 -16.24
CA GLN A 36 -14.94 -2.43 -17.22
C GLN A 36 -15.32 -3.85 -16.77
N GLU A 37 -14.37 -4.61 -16.22
CA GLU A 37 -14.63 -5.99 -15.77
C GLU A 37 -15.55 -6.03 -14.54
N LEU A 38 -15.40 -5.07 -13.63
CA LEU A 38 -16.26 -4.96 -12.45
C LEU A 38 -17.69 -4.50 -12.80
N GLU A 39 -17.86 -3.73 -13.89
CA GLU A 39 -19.18 -3.35 -14.41
C GLU A 39 -19.84 -4.46 -15.22
N ALA A 40 -19.06 -5.30 -15.91
CA ALA A 40 -19.59 -6.46 -16.61
C ALA A 40 -20.28 -7.48 -15.67
N ALA A 41 -19.95 -7.46 -14.37
CA ALA A 41 -20.57 -8.29 -13.34
C ALA A 41 -21.91 -7.73 -12.80
N GLY A 42 -22.30 -6.49 -13.13
CA GLY A 42 -23.51 -5.86 -12.60
C GLY A 42 -23.98 -4.65 -13.42
N GLU A 43 -25.01 -4.89 -14.24
CA GLU A 43 -25.81 -3.92 -15.00
C GLU A 43 -25.14 -3.17 -16.17
N LYS A 44 -25.83 -3.22 -17.33
CA LYS A 44 -25.47 -2.50 -18.56
C LYS A 44 -25.74 -0.99 -18.41
N GLU A 45 -25.01 -0.29 -17.55
CA GLU A 45 -24.95 1.17 -17.63
C GLU A 45 -23.96 1.58 -18.72
N GLY A 46 -24.39 2.46 -19.62
CA GLY A 46 -23.59 2.92 -20.75
C GLY A 46 -22.26 3.51 -20.28
N GLN A 47 -21.17 3.10 -20.92
CA GLN A 47 -19.80 3.48 -20.63
C GLN A 47 -19.65 5.01 -20.45
N ARG A 48 -19.44 5.46 -19.22
CA ARG A 48 -19.25 6.89 -18.89
C ARG A 48 -17.75 7.18 -18.78
N GLU A 49 -17.30 8.26 -19.43
CA GLU A 49 -15.91 8.71 -19.32
C GLU A 49 -15.64 9.29 -17.91
N GLY A 50 -14.90 8.55 -17.09
CA GLY A 50 -14.47 8.96 -15.76
C GLY A 50 -13.00 9.40 -15.70
N VAL A 51 -12.62 10.12 -14.64
CA VAL A 51 -11.22 10.41 -14.31
C VAL A 51 -10.80 9.50 -13.17
N ALA A 52 -9.60 8.92 -13.25
CA ALA A 52 -9.10 8.03 -12.20
C ALA A 52 -7.72 8.46 -11.68
N VAL A 53 -7.48 8.22 -10.39
CA VAL A 53 -6.20 8.42 -9.70
C VAL A 53 -5.75 7.09 -9.14
N LEU A 54 -4.57 6.65 -9.59
CA LEU A 54 -3.90 5.45 -9.08
C LEU A 54 -2.84 5.84 -8.05
N VAL A 55 -2.92 5.25 -6.87
CA VAL A 55 -2.00 5.45 -5.76
C VAL A 55 -1.29 4.14 -5.45
N ASP A 56 0.04 4.09 -5.58
CA ASP A 56 0.88 3.00 -5.06
C ASP A 56 1.40 3.39 -3.68
N LEU A 57 1.05 2.61 -2.66
CA LEU A 57 1.49 2.80 -1.28
C LEU A 57 2.94 2.31 -1.05
N GLY A 58 3.56 1.71 -2.07
CA GLY A 58 4.93 1.19 -2.06
C GLY A 58 5.07 -0.21 -1.50
N ALA A 59 4.22 -0.60 -0.55
CA ALA A 59 4.17 -1.91 0.08
C ALA A 59 2.73 -2.28 0.46
N PRO A 60 2.41 -3.57 0.66
CA PRO A 60 1.15 -3.97 1.28
C PRO A 60 0.94 -3.27 2.63
N CYS A 61 -0.23 -2.66 2.79
CA CYS A 61 -0.64 -1.88 3.94
C CYS A 61 -2.07 -2.25 4.35
N ARG A 62 -2.40 -2.09 5.63
CA ARG A 62 -3.78 -2.04 6.11
C ARG A 62 -4.24 -0.58 6.09
N VAL A 63 -5.27 -0.28 5.33
CA VAL A 63 -5.81 1.07 5.22
C VAL A 63 -6.79 1.32 6.37
N ALA A 64 -6.52 2.33 7.19
CA ALA A 64 -7.33 2.70 8.35
C ALA A 64 -8.37 3.78 7.99
N GLY A 65 -8.11 4.58 6.96
CA GLY A 65 -9.03 5.61 6.49
C GLY A 65 -8.59 6.24 5.19
N MET A 66 -9.51 6.94 4.55
CA MET A 66 -9.24 7.72 3.35
C MET A 66 -10.00 9.05 3.43
N ARG A 67 -9.38 10.12 2.94
CA ARG A 67 -10.01 11.43 2.80
C ARG A 67 -9.91 11.88 1.36
N VAL A 68 -11.01 12.35 0.79
CA VAL A 68 -11.07 12.80 -0.60
C VAL A 68 -11.76 14.16 -0.65
N SER A 69 -11.12 15.14 -1.28
CA SER A 69 -11.66 16.49 -1.44
C SER A 69 -11.89 16.79 -2.91
N GLY A 70 -13.11 17.16 -3.27
CA GLY A 70 -13.48 17.63 -4.60
C GLY A 70 -12.77 18.94 -4.96
N GLY A 71 -12.66 19.21 -6.26
CA GLY A 71 -12.03 20.43 -6.79
C GLY A 71 -12.62 21.71 -6.18
N SER A 72 -11.82 22.77 -6.08
CA SER A 72 -12.26 24.04 -5.47
C SER A 72 -13.26 24.85 -6.30
N LYS A 73 -13.48 24.48 -7.57
CA LYS A 73 -14.44 25.16 -8.45
C LYS A 73 -15.88 24.73 -8.12
N PRO A 74 -16.86 25.65 -8.14
CA PRO A 74 -18.26 25.34 -7.83
C PRO A 74 -18.87 24.20 -8.67
N ASP A 75 -18.36 24.01 -9.88
CA ASP A 75 -18.82 22.98 -10.83
C ASP A 75 -17.76 21.90 -11.10
N GLY A 76 -16.62 21.95 -10.41
CA GLY A 76 -15.47 21.06 -10.64
C GLY A 76 -15.61 19.68 -10.00
N GLY A 77 -16.79 19.35 -9.50
CA GLY A 77 -17.07 18.12 -8.75
C GLY A 77 -17.46 16.91 -9.61
N PHE A 78 -17.67 15.79 -8.92
CA PHE A 78 -18.16 14.52 -9.47
C PHE A 78 -19.40 14.09 -8.68
N ARG A 79 -20.31 13.31 -9.26
CA ARG A 79 -21.48 12.77 -8.56
C ARG A 79 -21.21 11.38 -8.03
N THR A 80 -20.31 10.66 -8.70
CA THR A 80 -20.00 9.27 -8.39
C THR A 80 -18.52 9.13 -8.08
N LEU A 81 -18.20 8.55 -6.92
CA LEU A 81 -16.86 8.20 -6.49
C LEU A 81 -16.79 6.69 -6.25
N LYS A 82 -15.92 6.01 -6.99
CA LYS A 82 -15.62 4.59 -6.78
C LYS A 82 -14.20 4.46 -6.25
N THR A 83 -14.03 3.65 -5.22
CA THR A 83 -12.71 3.33 -4.66
C THR A 83 -12.48 1.85 -4.80
N TYR A 84 -11.36 1.49 -5.39
CA TYR A 84 -10.91 0.11 -5.54
C TYR A 84 -9.58 -0.08 -4.83
N HIS A 85 -9.34 -1.31 -4.43
CA HIS A 85 -8.06 -1.72 -3.88
C HIS A 85 -7.48 -2.90 -4.64
N SER A 86 -6.16 -3.05 -4.56
CA SER A 86 -5.43 -4.17 -5.12
C SER A 86 -4.12 -4.40 -4.35
N VAL A 87 -3.67 -5.65 -4.27
CA VAL A 87 -2.35 -6.01 -3.71
C VAL A 87 -1.29 -6.06 -4.81
N ASP A 88 -1.68 -6.49 -6.00
CA ASP A 88 -0.80 -6.81 -7.13
C ASP A 88 -0.88 -5.80 -8.28
N GLY A 89 -1.85 -4.87 -8.26
CA GLY A 89 -2.13 -3.90 -9.31
C GLY A 89 -2.79 -4.51 -10.55
N LEU A 90 -3.15 -5.79 -10.51
CA LEU A 90 -3.76 -6.55 -11.61
C LEU A 90 -5.20 -6.92 -11.25
N SER A 91 -5.39 -7.42 -10.03
CA SER A 91 -6.67 -7.86 -9.51
C SER A 91 -7.28 -6.75 -8.67
N TRP A 92 -8.44 -6.24 -9.09
CA TRP A 92 -9.08 -5.08 -8.44
C TRP A 92 -10.39 -5.48 -7.78
N SER A 93 -10.64 -4.95 -6.60
CA SER A 93 -11.88 -5.14 -5.85
C SER A 93 -12.48 -3.79 -5.47
N LEU A 94 -13.79 -3.63 -5.72
CA LEU A 94 -14.51 -2.42 -5.34
C LEU A 94 -14.68 -2.38 -3.82
N VAL A 95 -14.04 -1.41 -3.17
CA VAL A 95 -14.20 -1.15 -1.73
C VAL A 95 -15.48 -0.36 -1.48
N ARG A 96 -15.73 0.65 -2.32
CA ARG A 96 -16.76 1.66 -2.04
C ARG A 96 -17.27 2.31 -3.31
N ARG A 97 -18.58 2.57 -3.34
CA ARG A 97 -19.25 3.42 -4.33
C ARG A 97 -20.06 4.48 -3.59
N GLU A 98 -19.85 5.74 -3.93
CA GLU A 98 -20.64 6.87 -3.43
C GLU A 98 -21.31 7.57 -4.60
N THR A 99 -22.60 7.87 -4.48
CA THR A 99 -23.40 8.52 -5.53
C THR A 99 -24.07 9.79 -5.01
N ASN A 100 -23.34 10.56 -4.18
CA ASN A 100 -23.88 11.72 -3.51
C ASN A 100 -23.56 13.02 -4.26
N ALA A 101 -24.60 13.84 -4.51
CA ALA A 101 -24.47 15.19 -5.06
C ALA A 101 -23.69 16.17 -4.16
N VAL A 102 -23.38 15.80 -2.90
CA VAL A 102 -22.53 16.60 -2.01
C VAL A 102 -21.20 16.93 -2.68
N HIS A 103 -20.62 15.99 -3.44
CA HIS A 103 -19.36 16.17 -4.17
C HIS A 103 -19.43 17.16 -5.33
N CYS A 104 -20.61 17.71 -5.62
CA CYS A 104 -20.80 18.76 -6.60
C CYS A 104 -20.49 20.15 -6.09
N SER A 105 -20.46 20.37 -4.78
CA SER A 105 -20.08 21.69 -4.27
C SER A 105 -18.55 21.74 -4.18
N GLY A 106 -17.95 22.75 -4.79
CA GLY A 106 -16.49 22.89 -4.79
C GLY A 106 -15.90 22.86 -3.37
N GLY A 107 -14.83 22.10 -3.18
CA GLY A 107 -14.11 21.98 -1.90
C GLY A 107 -14.76 21.08 -0.86
N THR A 108 -15.80 20.30 -1.20
CA THR A 108 -16.35 19.29 -0.28
C THR A 108 -15.35 18.19 -0.03
N THR A 109 -15.28 17.75 1.23
CA THR A 109 -14.44 16.64 1.66
C THR A 109 -15.31 15.51 2.18
N SER A 110 -14.98 14.29 1.78
CA SER A 110 -15.49 13.06 2.40
C SER A 110 -14.39 12.36 3.18
N ASP A 111 -14.75 11.89 4.37
CA ASP A 111 -13.95 10.96 5.16
C ASP A 111 -14.56 9.56 5.02
N HIS A 112 -13.70 8.58 4.77
CA HIS A 112 -14.08 7.19 4.58
C HIS A 112 -13.35 6.34 5.62
N ALA A 113 -14.08 5.42 6.24
CA ALA A 113 -13.48 4.34 7.00
C ALA A 113 -12.59 3.49 6.08
N GLY A 114 -11.49 2.98 6.64
CA GLY A 114 -10.61 2.04 5.97
C GLY A 114 -11.23 0.66 5.75
N TRP A 115 -10.40 -0.32 5.43
CA TRP A 115 -10.79 -1.70 5.14
C TRP A 115 -9.74 -2.68 5.68
N THR A 116 -10.15 -3.94 5.85
CA THR A 116 -9.36 -4.95 6.56
C THR A 116 -8.33 -5.65 5.69
N GLU A 117 -8.61 -5.71 4.40
CA GLU A 117 -7.83 -6.37 3.37
C GLU A 117 -6.51 -5.63 3.15
N GLU A 118 -5.44 -6.40 2.98
CA GLU A 118 -4.15 -5.81 2.64
C GLU A 118 -4.25 -5.13 1.28
N THR A 119 -3.60 -3.98 1.18
CA THR A 119 -3.69 -3.13 0.00
C THR A 119 -2.38 -2.46 -0.26
N ARG A 120 -1.97 -2.50 -1.52
CA ARG A 120 -0.85 -1.73 -2.00
C ARG A 120 -1.27 -0.64 -2.95
N PHE A 121 -2.22 -0.94 -3.83
CA PHE A 121 -2.71 -0.01 -4.83
C PHE A 121 -4.12 0.41 -4.49
N VAL A 122 -4.38 1.72 -4.56
CA VAL A 122 -5.71 2.30 -4.42
C VAL A 122 -6.04 3.01 -5.73
N LEU A 123 -7.21 2.73 -6.30
CA LEU A 123 -7.73 3.43 -7.46
C LEU A 123 -8.95 4.23 -7.04
N ILE A 124 -8.89 5.55 -7.22
CA ILE A 124 -9.99 6.48 -6.96
C ILE A 124 -10.54 6.91 -8.32
N GLN A 125 -11.72 6.43 -8.67
CA GLN A 125 -12.40 6.74 -9.92
C GLN A 125 -13.56 7.69 -9.65
N MET A 126 -13.57 8.78 -10.40
CA MET A 126 -14.58 9.83 -10.35
C MET A 126 -15.38 9.80 -11.65
N GLU A 127 -16.69 9.67 -11.51
CA GLU A 127 -17.64 9.58 -12.61
C GLU A 127 -18.73 10.64 -12.44
N ASP A 128 -19.47 10.87 -13.51
CA ASP A 128 -20.62 11.75 -13.55
C ASP A 128 -20.29 13.19 -13.13
N ARG A 129 -20.01 14.05 -14.10
CA ARG A 129 -19.73 15.46 -13.79
C ARG A 129 -20.95 16.13 -13.19
N CYS A 130 -20.71 17.08 -12.29
CA CYS A 130 -21.80 17.79 -11.64
C CYS A 130 -22.52 18.77 -12.57
N SER A 131 -21.79 19.52 -13.40
CA SER A 131 -22.36 20.42 -14.41
C SER A 131 -22.56 19.71 -15.76
N GLY A 132 -23.80 19.70 -16.26
CA GLY A 132 -24.16 19.05 -17.54
C GLY A 132 -23.92 19.89 -18.81
N LEU A 133 -23.38 21.11 -18.72
CA LEU A 133 -23.36 22.03 -19.85
C LEU A 133 -22.01 22.68 -20.20
N HIS A 134 -20.95 22.42 -19.45
CA HIS A 134 -19.65 23.05 -19.70
C HIS A 134 -18.51 22.04 -19.64
N PHE A 135 -17.49 22.25 -20.48
CA PHE A 135 -16.21 21.54 -20.54
C PHE A 135 -15.36 21.69 -19.26
N GLY A 136 -16.00 21.82 -18.09
CA GLY A 136 -15.35 21.91 -16.80
C GLY A 136 -14.51 20.66 -16.55
N SER A 137 -13.29 20.89 -16.08
CA SER A 137 -12.38 19.85 -15.59
C SER A 137 -12.99 19.16 -14.38
N VAL A 138 -13.06 17.83 -14.39
CA VAL A 138 -13.26 17.05 -13.15
C VAL A 138 -12.04 17.30 -12.27
N GLY A 139 -12.28 17.85 -11.09
CA GLY A 139 -11.23 18.23 -10.15
C GLY A 139 -11.27 17.34 -8.92
N LEU A 140 -10.13 16.75 -8.61
CA LEU A 140 -9.83 16.24 -7.28
C LEU A 140 -8.88 17.23 -6.63
N ALA A 141 -9.30 17.98 -5.62
CA ALA A 141 -8.42 18.97 -4.99
C ALA A 141 -7.31 18.28 -4.18
N GLU A 142 -7.71 17.32 -3.35
CA GLU A 142 -6.82 16.63 -2.42
C GLU A 142 -7.30 15.20 -2.18
N TRP A 143 -6.37 14.31 -1.90
CA TRP A 143 -6.66 12.98 -1.38
C TRP A 143 -5.63 12.59 -0.33
N GLN A 144 -6.05 11.78 0.63
CA GLN A 144 -5.19 11.20 1.66
C GLN A 144 -5.60 9.75 1.91
N VAL A 145 -4.62 8.85 1.97
CA VAL A 145 -4.79 7.45 2.40
C VAL A 145 -3.99 7.27 3.69
N LEU A 146 -4.68 6.85 4.74
CA LEU A 146 -4.15 6.62 6.08
C LEU A 146 -4.07 5.13 6.34
N GLY A 147 -2.94 4.63 6.83
CA GLY A 147 -2.81 3.20 7.14
C GLY A 147 -1.56 2.83 7.91
N SER A 148 -1.25 1.55 7.90
CA SER A 148 0.00 0.99 8.43
C SER A 148 0.54 -0.05 7.46
N ALA A 149 1.86 -0.05 7.24
CA ALA A 149 2.50 -1.13 6.49
C ALA A 149 2.23 -2.47 7.17
N VAL A 150 2.03 -3.50 6.37
CA VAL A 150 2.07 -4.88 6.86
C VAL A 150 3.55 -5.19 7.13
N GLU A 151 3.83 -5.64 8.34
CA GLU A 151 5.13 -6.16 8.71
C GLU A 151 5.07 -7.68 8.62
N ASP A 152 6.14 -8.28 8.12
CA ASP A 152 6.31 -9.71 8.05
C ASP A 152 7.73 -10.09 8.51
N MET A 153 7.93 -11.37 8.78
CA MET A 153 9.19 -11.94 9.21
C MET A 153 9.88 -12.64 8.03
N GLU A 154 11.01 -12.10 7.59
CA GLU A 154 11.82 -12.67 6.51
C GLU A 154 12.99 -13.48 7.09
N HIS A 155 13.17 -14.72 6.63
CA HIS A 155 14.35 -15.50 6.98
C HIS A 155 15.57 -14.98 6.22
N ARG A 156 16.43 -14.23 6.92
CA ARG A 156 17.56 -13.53 6.29
C ARG A 156 18.85 -14.34 6.28
N PHE A 157 19.08 -15.13 7.31
CA PHE A 157 20.34 -15.83 7.49
C PHE A 157 20.10 -17.23 8.01
N GLU A 158 20.63 -18.25 7.33
CA GLU A 158 20.39 -19.64 7.73
C GLU A 158 21.17 -20.05 8.97
N LYS A 159 22.48 -19.75 9.08
CA LYS A 159 23.35 -20.20 10.19
C LYS A 159 24.14 -19.06 10.83
N SER A 160 23.60 -17.86 10.71
CA SER A 160 24.18 -16.66 11.29
C SER A 160 23.11 -15.70 11.77
N TRP A 161 23.48 -14.82 12.70
CA TRP A 161 22.58 -13.78 13.20
C TRP A 161 23.40 -12.53 13.56
N PRO A 162 22.81 -11.34 13.41
CA PRO A 162 23.48 -10.10 13.81
C PRO A 162 23.77 -10.08 15.32
N HIS A 163 24.94 -9.57 15.69
CA HIS A 163 25.25 -9.18 17.07
C HIS A 163 24.61 -7.82 17.42
N CYS A 164 23.28 -7.73 17.29
CA CYS A 164 22.51 -6.62 17.87
C CYS A 164 22.01 -6.99 19.28
N SER A 165 21.52 -5.99 20.00
CA SER A 165 21.03 -6.11 21.36
C SER A 165 19.87 -7.10 21.45
N ASN A 166 19.85 -7.91 22.51
CA ASN A 166 18.66 -8.70 22.84
C ASN A 166 17.65 -7.80 23.55
N LEU A 167 16.36 -8.03 23.35
CA LEU A 167 15.29 -7.41 24.15
C LEU A 167 15.20 -7.97 25.59
N GLY A 168 16.18 -8.77 26.01
CA GLY A 168 16.14 -9.54 27.26
C GLY A 168 15.19 -10.74 27.22
N LEU A 169 14.50 -10.97 26.11
CA LEU A 169 13.54 -12.04 25.92
C LEU A 169 14.14 -13.12 25.01
N CYS A 170 14.60 -14.19 25.64
CA CYS A 170 14.98 -15.43 24.97
C CYS A 170 13.93 -16.50 25.25
N PHE A 171 13.80 -17.42 24.31
CA PHE A 171 12.81 -18.49 24.36
C PHE A 171 13.43 -19.83 24.02
N SER A 172 12.77 -20.89 24.48
CA SER A 172 13.13 -22.27 24.22
C SER A 172 11.87 -23.07 23.96
N PHE A 173 11.94 -24.01 23.02
CA PHE A 173 10.83 -24.89 22.68
C PHE A 173 9.57 -24.14 22.18
N VAL A 174 9.79 -23.07 21.41
CA VAL A 174 8.72 -22.26 20.79
C VAL A 174 8.61 -22.60 19.31
N ASP A 175 7.37 -22.72 18.83
CA ASP A 175 7.09 -22.89 17.41
C ASP A 175 7.51 -21.63 16.63
N LEU A 176 8.09 -21.82 15.44
CA LEU A 176 8.60 -20.70 14.64
C LEU A 176 7.54 -19.61 14.39
N ASP A 177 6.30 -20.00 14.09
CA ASP A 177 5.24 -19.02 13.80
C ASP A 177 4.80 -18.24 15.03
N LEU A 178 4.83 -18.85 16.21
CA LEU A 178 4.59 -18.14 17.47
C LEU A 178 5.72 -17.12 17.73
N ALA A 179 6.98 -17.47 17.42
CA ALA A 179 8.09 -16.53 17.53
C ALA A 179 7.95 -15.35 16.55
N LYS A 180 7.50 -15.61 15.31
CA LYS A 180 7.17 -14.57 14.34
C LYS A 180 6.10 -13.64 14.85
N GLU A 181 4.97 -14.17 15.29
CA GLU A 181 3.84 -13.40 15.80
C GLU A 181 4.24 -12.52 16.99
N GLN A 182 4.96 -13.10 17.95
CA GLN A 182 5.44 -12.36 19.13
C GLN A 182 6.39 -11.22 18.74
N CYS A 183 7.32 -11.45 17.80
CA CYS A 183 8.17 -10.38 17.31
C CYS A 183 7.34 -9.31 16.60
N LEU A 184 6.42 -9.68 15.71
CA LEU A 184 5.53 -8.74 15.00
C LEU A 184 4.70 -7.86 15.94
N GLN A 185 4.20 -8.41 17.05
CA GLN A 185 3.46 -7.66 18.06
C GLN A 185 4.33 -6.70 18.89
N ALA A 186 5.63 -6.99 19.03
CA ALA A 186 6.56 -6.17 19.80
C ALA A 186 7.14 -5.02 18.96
N ALA A 187 6.82 -3.77 19.31
CA ALA A 187 7.26 -2.57 18.57
C ALA A 187 8.79 -2.43 18.48
N ASP A 188 9.51 -2.84 19.52
CA ASP A 188 10.99 -2.75 19.56
C ASP A 188 11.70 -3.97 18.97
N CYS A 189 10.96 -4.98 18.48
CA CYS A 189 11.55 -6.18 17.89
C CYS A 189 11.90 -5.93 16.42
N ASP A 190 13.19 -5.98 16.09
CA ASP A 190 13.69 -5.92 14.72
C ASP A 190 13.89 -7.33 14.11
N GLY A 191 13.79 -8.37 14.92
CA GLY A 191 13.95 -9.75 14.48
C GLY A 191 14.25 -10.70 15.63
N PHE A 192 14.59 -11.94 15.32
CA PHE A 192 15.04 -12.92 16.30
C PHE A 192 15.96 -13.96 15.69
N SER A 193 16.87 -14.50 16.52
CA SER A 193 17.60 -15.71 16.17
C SER A 193 16.75 -16.94 16.44
N PHE A 194 16.80 -17.97 15.59
CA PHE A 194 16.02 -19.21 15.77
C PHE A 194 16.86 -20.43 15.41
N SER A 195 16.74 -21.54 16.16
CA SER A 195 17.54 -22.75 15.92
C SER A 195 17.36 -23.30 14.50
N VAL A 196 18.48 -23.69 13.86
CA VAL A 196 18.51 -24.13 12.45
C VAL A 196 18.16 -25.61 12.30
N GLY A 197 17.81 -26.02 11.08
CA GLY A 197 17.57 -27.42 10.75
C GLY A 197 16.24 -27.97 11.28
N LEU A 198 15.37 -27.08 11.77
CA LEU A 198 13.99 -27.39 12.11
C LEU A 198 13.14 -27.13 10.87
N ALA A 199 12.39 -28.15 10.43
CA ALA A 199 11.42 -27.99 9.36
C ALA A 199 10.29 -27.01 9.77
N GLU A 200 9.49 -26.55 8.81
CA GLU A 200 8.26 -25.80 9.10
C GLU A 200 7.41 -26.56 10.14
N GLY A 201 6.98 -25.87 11.20
CA GLY A 201 6.30 -26.48 12.36
C GLY A 201 7.23 -27.06 13.45
N GLY A 202 8.55 -26.92 13.32
CA GLY A 202 9.51 -27.33 14.35
C GLY A 202 9.62 -26.35 15.52
N ARG A 203 9.88 -26.88 16.72
CA ARG A 203 10.12 -26.11 17.95
C ARG A 203 11.61 -25.81 18.13
N GLY A 204 11.93 -24.53 18.30
CA GLY A 204 13.30 -24.05 18.42
C GLY A 204 13.54 -23.18 19.64
N SER A 205 14.79 -22.74 19.78
CA SER A 205 15.20 -21.77 20.78
C SER A 205 15.77 -20.53 20.10
N GLY A 206 15.79 -19.41 20.80
CA GLY A 206 16.11 -18.14 20.20
C GLY A 206 16.10 -16.97 21.16
N CYS A 207 16.39 -15.78 20.63
CA CYS A 207 16.29 -14.52 21.35
C CYS A 207 15.77 -13.44 20.42
N TYR A 208 14.80 -12.66 20.91
CA TYR A 208 14.33 -11.45 20.24
C TYR A 208 15.39 -10.37 20.27
N LYS A 209 15.52 -9.67 19.15
CA LYS A 209 16.56 -8.71 18.85
C LYS A 209 15.97 -7.34 18.57
N THR A 210 16.75 -6.31 18.87
CA THR A 210 16.41 -4.89 18.66
C THR A 210 17.64 -4.12 18.23
N ALA A 211 17.43 -2.95 17.62
CA ALA A 211 18.45 -2.09 17.06
C ALA A 211 19.35 -2.82 16.04
N CYS A 212 18.74 -3.61 15.17
CA CYS A 212 19.43 -4.37 14.10
C CYS A 212 19.42 -3.63 12.75
N GLY A 213 18.63 -2.55 12.63
CA GLY A 213 18.57 -1.70 11.42
C GLY A 213 19.80 -0.80 11.24
N GLY A 214 20.42 -0.85 10.06
CA GLY A 214 21.51 0.07 9.67
C GLY A 214 22.92 -0.53 9.77
N SER A 215 23.30 -1.31 8.75
CA SER A 215 24.68 -1.58 8.26
C SER A 215 25.76 -2.11 9.21
N ASN A 216 25.55 -2.22 10.52
CA ASN A 216 26.60 -2.68 11.43
C ASN A 216 26.56 -4.21 11.61
N THR A 217 26.30 -4.95 10.52
CA THR A 217 26.47 -6.41 10.45
C THR A 217 27.94 -6.82 10.45
N SER A 218 28.87 -5.93 10.82
CA SER A 218 30.31 -6.16 10.81
C SER A 218 30.74 -7.34 11.70
N SER A 219 29.88 -7.75 12.64
CA SER A 219 30.00 -9.04 13.31
C SER A 219 28.69 -9.81 13.27
N LEU A 220 28.69 -10.94 12.57
CA LEU A 220 27.64 -11.94 12.61
C LEU A 220 28.06 -13.07 13.56
N GLY A 221 27.18 -13.44 14.48
CA GLY A 221 27.27 -14.72 15.16
C GLY A 221 27.07 -15.84 14.15
N ARG A 222 27.71 -17.00 14.38
CA ARG A 222 27.61 -18.18 13.51
C ARG A 222 27.29 -19.41 14.33
N GLY A 223 26.60 -20.38 13.74
CA GLY A 223 26.46 -21.72 14.29
C GLY A 223 25.05 -22.26 14.24
N SER A 224 24.46 -22.47 15.43
CA SER A 224 23.24 -23.25 15.62
C SER A 224 21.93 -22.50 15.35
N HIS A 225 21.99 -21.21 15.04
CA HIS A 225 20.81 -20.37 14.83
C HIS A 225 20.88 -19.62 13.48
N GLY A 226 19.72 -19.46 12.87
CA GLY A 226 19.47 -18.51 11.80
C GLY A 226 18.89 -17.23 12.36
N TYR A 227 18.49 -16.32 11.47
CA TYR A 227 17.91 -15.03 11.82
C TYR A 227 16.70 -14.71 10.96
N TRP A 228 15.61 -14.37 11.63
CA TRP A 228 14.41 -13.82 11.04
C TRP A 228 14.38 -12.33 11.32
N GLU A 229 14.32 -11.53 10.28
CA GLU A 229 14.25 -10.07 10.37
C GLU A 229 12.80 -9.63 10.22
N LYS A 230 12.35 -8.75 11.12
CA LYS A 230 11.10 -8.04 10.92
C LYS A 230 11.32 -7.01 9.82
N ARG A 231 10.59 -7.14 8.73
CA ARG A 231 10.62 -6.18 7.64
C ARG A 231 9.22 -5.70 7.33
N ARG A 232 9.15 -4.46 6.88
CA ARG A 232 7.97 -4.03 6.13
C ARG A 232 7.91 -4.91 4.89
N SER A 233 6.77 -5.56 4.65
CA SER A 233 6.57 -6.45 3.51
C SER A 233 7.10 -5.76 2.27
N ALA A 234 8.15 -6.31 1.68
CA ALA A 234 8.83 -5.68 0.56
C ALA A 234 7.88 -5.60 -0.64
N PRO A 235 8.06 -4.62 -1.54
CA PRO A 235 7.49 -4.70 -2.87
C PRO A 235 7.86 -6.06 -3.49
N LEU A 236 6.94 -6.68 -4.22
CA LEU A 236 7.21 -7.97 -4.88
C LEU A 236 8.48 -7.90 -5.76
N PRO A 237 9.25 -8.99 -5.87
CA PRO A 237 10.61 -8.99 -6.45
C PRO A 237 10.74 -8.44 -7.87
N TRP A 238 9.66 -8.44 -8.66
CA TRP A 238 9.67 -7.89 -10.02
C TRP A 238 9.78 -6.35 -10.06
N GLN A 239 9.85 -5.68 -8.91
CA GLN A 239 9.83 -4.21 -8.78
C GLN A 239 11.14 -3.58 -8.33
N LEU A 240 12.25 -4.34 -8.33
CA LEU A 240 13.57 -3.75 -8.13
C LEU A 240 14.14 -3.08 -9.40
N ALA A 241 13.34 -2.93 -10.47
CA ALA A 241 13.68 -2.10 -11.62
C ALA A 241 13.55 -0.61 -11.27
N ASP A 242 14.63 -0.07 -10.68
CA ASP A 242 15.07 1.33 -10.63
C ASP A 242 14.00 2.44 -10.37
N PRO A 243 13.94 3.03 -9.15
CA PRO A 243 13.06 4.16 -8.83
C PRO A 243 13.55 5.51 -9.37
N SER A 244 14.16 5.54 -10.56
CA SER A 244 14.65 6.75 -11.20
C SER A 244 13.53 7.63 -11.75
N VAL A 245 13.76 8.94 -11.68
CA VAL A 245 12.75 10.00 -11.74
C VAL A 245 12.20 10.20 -13.16
N VAL A 246 10.90 9.90 -13.37
CA VAL A 246 10.15 10.24 -14.59
C VAL A 246 9.12 11.33 -14.26
N ARG A 247 9.23 12.48 -14.94
CA ARG A 247 8.24 13.55 -14.94
C ARG A 247 7.24 13.29 -16.07
N LEU A 248 5.95 13.23 -15.77
CA LEU A 248 4.90 13.31 -16.79
C LEU A 248 4.25 14.69 -16.77
N ARG A 249 4.05 15.26 -17.97
CA ARG A 249 3.19 16.42 -18.22
C ARG A 249 1.74 15.92 -18.25
N GLN A 250 0.85 16.57 -17.52
CA GLN A 250 -0.58 16.53 -17.83
C GLN A 250 -0.76 17.08 -19.26
N THR A 251 -1.27 16.26 -20.17
CA THR A 251 -1.91 16.77 -21.39
C THR A 251 -3.29 17.28 -20.99
N GLN A 252 -3.48 18.59 -21.15
CA GLN A 252 -4.80 19.23 -21.15
C GLN A 252 -5.62 18.73 -22.34
#